data_AF-A0A238YWN2-F1
#
_entry.id   AF-A0A238YWN2-F1
#
_cell.length_a   1.000
_cell.length_b   1.000
_cell.length_c   1.000
_cell.angle_alpha   90.00
_cell.angle_beta   90.00
_cell.angle_gamma   90.00
#
_symmetry.space_group_name_H-M   'P 1'
#
loop_
_entity.id
_entity.type
_entity.pdbx_description
1 polymer ?
#
loop_
_entity_poly.entity_id
_entity_poly.type
_entity_poly.pdbx_seq_one_letter_code
_entity_poly.pdbx_strand_id
1 'polypeptide(L)'
;MSATSSVSRPVGPILQSGDVAEAVADAAKVDNPDSNVEVRDHGAYVRVEVDGGECVLRRATIEEELGRPFKMSELEIIMSSFTGRIDTGNDEIRFYR
;
A
#
# COMPACT_ATOMS: atom_id res chain seq x y z
N MET A 1 12.71 15.65 -20.10
CA MET A 1 12.94 14.34 -19.46
C MET A 1 12.84 14.57 -17.97
N SER A 2 11.67 14.36 -17.37
CA SER A 2 11.48 14.57 -15.94
C SER A 2 12.19 13.44 -15.20
N ALA A 3 13.06 13.80 -14.25
CA ALA A 3 13.68 12.84 -13.35
C ALA A 3 12.56 12.12 -12.58
N THR A 4 12.45 10.81 -12.77
CA THR A 4 11.69 9.93 -11.88
C THR A 4 12.31 10.05 -10.51
N SER A 5 11.62 10.74 -9.59
CA SER A 5 11.88 10.61 -8.16
C SER A 5 11.92 9.12 -7.84
N SER A 6 13.01 8.66 -7.25
CA SER A 6 13.15 7.26 -6.83
C SER A 6 13.02 7.23 -5.33
N VAL A 7 11.98 6.55 -4.83
CA VAL A 7 11.83 6.21 -3.41
C VAL A 7 13.10 5.50 -2.91
N SER A 8 13.70 6.00 -1.84
CA SER A 8 14.85 5.37 -1.20
C SER A 8 14.37 4.21 -0.32
N ARG A 9 15.01 3.04 -0.44
CA ARG A 9 14.62 1.82 0.31
C ARG A 9 13.10 1.53 0.30
N PRO A 10 12.47 1.41 -0.89
CA PRO A 10 11.02 1.24 -0.98
C PRO A 10 10.57 -0.07 -0.33
N VAL A 11 9.46 0.01 0.40
CA VAL A 11 8.68 -1.14 0.87
C VAL A 11 7.19 -0.90 0.58
N GLY A 12 6.42 -1.98 0.45
CA GLY A 12 4.98 -1.86 0.20
C GLY A 12 4.43 -2.93 -0.75
N PRO A 13 3.10 -2.93 -0.94
CA PRO A 13 2.41 -3.96 -1.70
C PRO A 13 2.40 -3.71 -3.21
N ILE A 14 2.21 -4.81 -3.95
CA ILE A 14 1.83 -4.83 -5.37
C ILE A 14 0.47 -5.50 -5.44
N LEU A 15 -0.54 -4.75 -5.88
CA LEU A 15 -1.94 -5.10 -5.80
C LEU A 15 -2.53 -5.26 -7.20
N GLN A 16 -3.38 -6.27 -7.41
CA GLN A 16 -4.19 -6.32 -8.62
C GLN A 16 -5.11 -5.09 -8.68
N SER A 17 -5.23 -4.45 -9.84
CA SER A 17 -6.05 -3.24 -9.99
C SER A 17 -7.52 -3.48 -9.64
N GLY A 18 -8.15 -2.47 -9.05
CA GLY A 18 -9.53 -2.50 -8.58
C GLY A 18 -9.77 -1.46 -7.48
N ASP A 19 -11.02 -1.36 -7.04
CA ASP A 19 -11.47 -0.45 -5.98
C ASP A 19 -10.66 -0.58 -4.69
N VAL A 20 -10.40 -1.82 -4.26
CA VAL A 20 -9.60 -2.09 -3.06
C VAL A 20 -8.15 -1.63 -3.23
N ALA A 21 -7.57 -1.77 -4.43
CA ALA A 21 -6.19 -1.32 -4.67
C ALA A 21 -6.07 0.21 -4.65
N GLU A 22 -7.07 0.92 -5.18
CA GLU A 22 -7.16 2.38 -5.12
C GLU A 22 -7.29 2.85 -3.66
N ALA A 23 -8.22 2.27 -2.90
CA ALA A 23 -8.41 2.61 -1.49
C ALA A 23 -7.16 2.33 -0.65
N VAL A 24 -6.44 1.23 -0.90
CA VAL A 24 -5.18 0.93 -0.22
C VAL A 24 -4.09 1.94 -0.58
N ALA A 25 -4.02 2.38 -1.83
CA ALA A 25 -3.05 3.38 -2.27
C ALA A 25 -3.29 4.75 -1.62
N ASP A 26 -4.56 5.12 -1.40
CA ASP A 26 -4.91 6.35 -0.67
C ASP A 26 -4.69 6.20 0.84
N ALA A 27 -5.08 5.07 1.43
CA ALA A 27 -4.79 4.76 2.83
C ALA A 27 -3.29 4.77 3.13
N ALA A 28 -2.44 4.31 2.20
CA ALA A 28 -0.99 4.36 2.35
C ALA A 28 -0.47 5.80 2.55
N LYS A 29 -1.05 6.79 1.87
CA LYS A 29 -0.67 8.21 2.02
C LYS A 29 -1.09 8.76 3.39
N VAL A 30 -2.26 8.34 3.87
CA VAL A 30 -2.81 8.76 5.16
C VAL A 30 -2.04 8.13 6.32
N ASP A 31 -1.75 6.83 6.25
CA ASP A 31 -1.13 6.07 7.33
C ASP A 31 0.38 6.29 7.48
N ASN A 32 1.03 6.86 6.46
CA ASN A 32 2.48 7.10 6.41
C ASN A 32 2.78 8.59 6.09
N PRO A 33 2.27 9.56 6.89
CA PRO A 33 2.29 10.99 6.55
C PRO A 33 3.70 11.59 6.51
N ASP A 34 4.65 10.98 7.21
CA ASP A 34 6.05 11.42 7.28
C ASP A 34 6.94 10.79 6.18
N SER A 35 6.38 9.91 5.36
CA SER A 35 7.10 9.19 4.30
C SER A 35 6.64 9.64 2.92
N ASN A 36 7.56 9.59 1.94
CA ASN A 36 7.17 9.75 0.54
C ASN A 36 6.50 8.46 0.05
N VAL A 37 5.25 8.56 -0.40
CA VAL A 37 4.46 7.44 -0.93
C VAL A 37 4.28 7.64 -2.44
N GLU A 38 4.84 6.73 -3.23
CA GLU A 38 4.65 6.69 -4.68
C GLU A 38 3.67 5.58 -5.06
N VAL A 39 2.68 5.92 -5.88
CA VAL A 39 1.71 4.98 -6.43
C VAL A 39 1.92 4.91 -7.94
N ARG A 40 2.22 3.71 -8.45
CA ARG A 40 2.39 3.46 -9.89
C ARG A 40 1.31 2.53 -10.39
N ASP A 41 0.46 3.06 -11.26
CA ASP A 41 -0.56 2.29 -11.97
C ASP A 41 0.02 1.72 -13.28
N HIS A 42 -0.05 0.39 -13.41
CA HIS A 42 0.38 -0.36 -14.58
C HIS A 42 -0.80 -0.98 -15.35
N GLY A 43 -2.03 -0.51 -15.09
CA GLY A 43 -3.27 -0.97 -15.69
C GLY A 43 -3.80 -2.26 -15.06
N ALA A 44 -3.01 -3.33 -15.09
CA ALA A 44 -3.40 -4.62 -14.50
C ALA A 44 -3.09 -4.73 -12.99
N TYR A 45 -2.15 -3.92 -12.51
CA TYR A 45 -1.78 -3.85 -11.10
C TYR A 45 -1.37 -2.43 -10.72
N VAL A 46 -1.46 -2.15 -9.42
CA VAL A 46 -0.98 -0.94 -8.78
C VAL A 46 0.17 -1.31 -7.85
N ARG A 47 1.25 -0.53 -7.90
CA ARG A 47 2.39 -0.68 -7.00
C ARG A 47 2.47 0.51 -6.07
N VAL A 48 2.44 0.24 -4.77
CA VAL A 48 2.58 1.26 -3.72
C VAL A 48 3.98 1.13 -3.12
N GLU A 49 4.77 2.21 -3.18
CA GLU A 49 6.12 2.28 -2.65
C GLU A 49 6.22 3.38 -1.60
N VAL A 50 6.59 3.01 -0.37
CA VAL A 50 6.82 3.94 0.73
C VAL A 50 8.31 4.00 1.04
N ASP A 51 8.85 5.22 1.15
CA ASP A 51 10.23 5.47 1.57
C ASP A 51 10.44 5.15 3.05
N GLY A 52 11.68 5.23 3.53
CA GLY A 52 12.00 5.11 4.95
C GLY A 52 12.19 3.67 5.41
N GLY A 53 11.76 2.69 4.61
CA GLY A 53 11.87 1.26 4.91
C GLY A 53 10.77 0.72 5.82
N GLU A 54 9.67 1.47 5.96
CA GLU A 54 8.47 1.07 6.67
C GLU A 54 7.22 1.57 5.94
N CYS A 55 6.22 0.71 5.80
CA CYS A 55 4.88 1.04 5.33
C CYS A 55 3.88 0.37 6.27
N VAL A 56 2.99 1.17 6.86
CA VAL A 56 1.86 0.67 7.66
C VAL A 56 0.58 0.91 6.87
N LEU A 57 -0.29 -0.09 6.84
CA LEU A 57 -1.64 0.00 6.28
C LEU A 57 -2.64 -0.46 7.35
N ARG A 58 -3.52 0.45 7.76
CA ARG A 58 -4.53 0.18 8.79
C ARG A 58 -5.87 -0.15 8.15
N ARG A 59 -6.52 -1.19 8.67
CA ARG A 59 -7.86 -1.62 8.25
C ARG A 59 -8.86 -0.46 8.32
N ALA A 60 -8.83 0.32 9.40
CA ALA A 60 -9.75 1.44 9.61
C ALA A 60 -9.60 2.52 8.52
N THR A 61 -8.37 2.87 8.15
CA THR A 61 -8.08 3.84 7.09
C THR A 61 -8.54 3.30 5.73
N ILE A 62 -8.28 2.02 5.44
CA ILE A 62 -8.77 1.39 4.20
C ILE A 62 -10.32 1.38 4.15
N GLU A 63 -11.00 1.10 5.27
CA GLU A 63 -12.48 1.15 5.34
C GLU A 63 -13.03 2.54 5.02
N GLU A 64 -12.37 3.58 5.53
CA GLU A 64 -12.75 4.97 5.29
C GLU A 64 -12.57 5.35 3.82
N GLU A 65 -11.41 5.06 3.23
CA GLU A 65 -11.13 5.34 1.82
C GLU A 65 -12.00 4.51 0.87
N LEU A 66 -12.31 3.25 1.24
CA LEU A 66 -13.12 2.35 0.42
C LEU A 66 -14.63 2.63 0.54
N GLY A 67 -15.08 3.26 1.65
CA GLY A 67 -16.49 3.58 1.90
C GLY A 67 -17.38 2.38 2.24
N ARG A 68 -16.79 1.24 2.62
CA ARG A 68 -17.52 0.03 3.08
C ARG A 68 -16.71 -0.77 4.08
N PRO A 69 -17.33 -1.67 4.86
CA PRO A 69 -16.60 -2.61 5.70
C PRO A 69 -15.57 -3.40 4.90
N PHE A 70 -14.40 -3.61 5.50
CA PHE A 70 -13.24 -4.22 4.87
C PHE A 70 -12.55 -5.19 5.81
N LYS A 71 -12.09 -6.33 5.29
CA LYS A 71 -11.27 -7.29 6.02
C LYS A 71 -9.87 -7.36 5.45
N MET A 72 -8.86 -7.51 6.31
CA MET A 72 -7.46 -7.66 5.86
C MET A 72 -7.25 -8.84 4.90
N SER A 73 -8.07 -9.90 4.99
CA SER A 73 -8.07 -10.99 4.01
C SER A 73 -8.38 -10.54 2.57
N GLU A 74 -9.16 -9.48 2.38
CA GLU A 74 -9.42 -8.90 1.05
C GLU A 74 -8.13 -8.31 0.46
N LEU A 75 -7.30 -7.66 1.29
CA LEU A 75 -5.97 -7.19 0.88
C LEU A 75 -5.07 -8.36 0.48
N GLU A 76 -5.02 -9.41 1.30
CA GLU A 76 -4.21 -10.60 1.04
C GLU A 76 -4.58 -11.30 -0.27
N ILE A 77 -5.88 -11.32 -0.63
CA ILE A 77 -6.37 -11.92 -1.88
C ILE A 77 -5.86 -11.16 -3.12
N ILE A 78 -5.86 -9.83 -3.07
CA ILE A 78 -5.47 -9.01 -4.23
C ILE A 78 -3.96 -8.71 -4.30
N MET A 79 -3.22 -8.97 -3.22
CA MET A 79 -1.79 -8.68 -3.12
C MET A 79 -0.97 -9.71 -3.92
N SER A 80 -0.72 -9.35 -5.18
CA SER A 80 0.04 -10.18 -6.12
C SER A 80 1.50 -10.38 -5.71
N SER A 81 2.11 -9.38 -5.07
CA SER A 81 3.47 -9.42 -4.53
C SER A 81 3.72 -8.25 -3.56
N PHE A 82 4.92 -8.11 -3.01
CA PHE A 82 5.32 -6.97 -2.18
C PHE A 82 6.85 -6.79 -2.17
N THR A 83 7.31 -5.63 -1.72
CA THR A 83 8.72 -5.33 -1.48
C THR A 83 9.00 -5.25 0.02
N GLY A 84 10.03 -5.98 0.49
CA GLY A 84 10.43 -6.01 1.89
C GLY A 84 10.06 -7.31 2.60
N ARG A 85 9.90 -7.25 3.91
CA ARG A 85 9.27 -8.23 4.80
C ARG A 85 7.89 -7.73 5.17
N ILE A 86 7.04 -8.64 5.63
CA ILE A 86 5.66 -8.35 5.99
C ILE A 86 5.34 -8.93 7.37
N ASP A 87 4.70 -8.14 8.21
CA ASP A 87 3.99 -8.59 9.40
C ASP A 87 2.49 -8.39 9.15
N THR A 88 1.71 -9.44 9.35
CA THR A 88 0.25 -9.40 9.15
C THR A 88 -0.50 -9.44 10.48
N GLY A 89 -1.55 -8.63 10.56
CA GLY A 89 -2.44 -8.55 11.71
C GLY A 89 -3.89 -8.32 11.29
N ASN A 90 -4.80 -8.38 12.26
CA ASN A 90 -6.23 -8.22 12.00
C ASN A 90 -6.62 -6.76 11.72
N ASP A 91 -5.87 -5.80 12.27
CA ASP A 91 -6.15 -4.37 12.17
C ASP A 91 -5.13 -3.59 11.32
N GLU A 92 -3.94 -4.16 11.09
CA GLU A 92 -2.94 -3.55 10.22
C GLU A 92 -2.03 -4.60 9.56
N ILE A 93 -1.45 -4.22 8.43
CA ILE A 93 -0.32 -4.90 7.81
C ILE A 93 0.85 -3.91 7.78
N ARG A 94 2.04 -4.41 8.10
CA ARG A 94 3.28 -3.63 8.09
C ARG A 94 4.29 -4.26 7.14
N PHE A 95 4.78 -3.47 6.19
CA PHE A 95 5.94 -3.82 5.37
C PHE A 95 7.18 -3.13 5.91
N TYR A 96 8.29 -3.84 5.98
CA TYR A 96 9.54 -3.30 6.53
C TYR A 96 10.77 -3.96 5.90
N ARG A 97 11.95 -3.40 6.15
CA ARG A 97 13.23 -3.93 5.63
C ARG A 97 14.04 -4.67 6.68
#